data_AF-A0A418WPW9-F1
#
_entry.id   AF-A0A418WPW9-F1
#
_cell.length_a   1.000
_cell.length_b   1.000
_cell.length_c   1.000
_cell.angle_alpha   90.00
_cell.angle_beta   90.00
_cell.angle_gamma   90.00
#
_symmetry.space_group_name_H-M   'P 1'
#
loop_
_entity.id
_entity.type
_entity.pdbx_description
1 polymer ?
#
loop_
_entity_poly.entity_id
_entity_poly.type
_entity_poly.pdbx_seq_one_letter_code
_entity_poly.pdbx_strand_id
1 'polypeptide(L)'
;MLRHFFAALVGALMLVPAPAKAWWDYGHETVAAIAWKQVTPKTRAAISALLRQGRLLETPTCPVNTIEHASYWADCVKPLNDRFSYAYSWHYQNVDVCKPFDLKAACKDGNCVSAQIERNAKLLADKTVPVRERLMALAFLVHFTGDLHMPLHAGDRGDLGGNRVKAGYGDAVTERMNLHGIWDGYLAERAISTPPSIVRVYSAEERAAMGSGSVEDWSRENWQVARETVYASAYGGDPCGPVPGGRVTLDNTTIEKLIRPLRLQVERGGIRLARMLDEALG
;
A
#
# COMPACT_ATOMS: atom_id res chain seq x y z
N MET A 1 59.20 22.52 34.97
CA MET A 1 57.73 22.52 35.17
C MET A 1 57.08 23.19 33.98
N LEU A 2 55.84 22.77 33.63
CA LEU A 2 54.99 23.08 32.45
C LEU A 2 55.13 22.06 31.31
N ARG A 3 54.44 20.91 31.39
CA ARG A 3 53.00 20.62 31.12
C ARG A 3 52.67 20.50 29.63
N HIS A 4 52.43 19.24 29.26
CA HIS A 4 51.96 18.72 27.98
C HIS A 4 50.63 19.31 27.52
N PHE A 5 50.47 19.49 26.21
CA PHE A 5 49.16 19.43 25.55
C PHE A 5 49.28 18.61 24.26
N PHE A 6 49.02 17.31 24.39
CA PHE A 6 48.60 16.46 23.28
C PHE A 6 47.15 16.84 22.95
N ALA A 7 46.93 17.50 21.81
CA ALA A 7 45.57 17.67 21.28
C ALA A 7 45.19 16.39 20.51
N ALA A 8 44.43 15.52 21.17
CA ALA A 8 43.80 14.37 20.54
C ALA A 8 42.66 14.86 19.62
N LEU A 9 42.84 14.70 18.31
CA LEU A 9 41.80 14.93 17.32
C LEU A 9 40.84 13.73 17.35
N VAL A 10 39.78 13.81 18.16
CA VAL A 10 38.70 12.81 18.14
C VAL A 10 37.86 13.06 16.90
N GLY A 11 38.07 12.24 15.86
CA GLY A 11 37.23 12.19 14.68
C GLY A 11 35.84 11.70 15.04
N ALA A 12 34.88 12.61 15.14
CA ALA A 12 33.47 12.27 15.24
C ALA A 12 33.02 11.64 13.91
N LEU A 13 32.84 10.32 13.87
CA LEU A 13 32.10 9.66 12.81
C LEU A 13 30.68 10.22 12.80
N MET A 14 30.37 11.09 11.86
CA MET A 14 28.99 11.47 11.55
C MET A 14 28.32 10.25 10.93
N LEU A 15 27.60 9.47 11.76
CA LEU A 15 26.58 8.56 11.28
C LEU A 15 25.49 9.40 10.61
N VAL A 16 25.57 9.54 9.30
CA VAL A 16 24.49 10.13 8.50
C VAL A 16 23.29 9.20 8.65
N PRO A 17 22.17 9.61 9.26
CA PRO A 17 20.99 8.76 9.32
C PRO A 17 20.53 8.51 7.89
N ALA A 18 20.55 7.25 7.46
CA ALA A 18 19.88 6.85 6.24
C ALA A 18 18.39 7.18 6.39
N PRO A 19 17.72 7.70 5.34
CA PRO A 19 16.29 7.95 5.41
C PRO A 19 15.59 6.64 5.79
N ALA A 20 14.88 6.65 6.93
CA ALA A 20 14.02 5.55 7.31
C ALA A 20 12.97 5.39 6.19
N LYS A 21 12.97 4.24 5.52
CA LYS A 21 11.97 3.85 4.53
C LYS A 21 10.67 3.58 5.27
N ALA A 22 10.02 4.65 5.72
CA ALA A 22 8.76 4.57 6.42
C ALA A 22 7.70 4.10 5.41
N TRP A 23 7.30 2.85 5.57
CA TRP A 23 5.99 2.30 5.25
C TRP A 23 5.34 2.36 3.87
N TRP A 24 5.70 3.30 3.00
CA TRP A 24 5.36 3.19 1.58
C TRP A 24 5.80 1.81 1.08
N ASP A 25 7.03 1.40 1.38
CA ASP A 25 7.56 0.11 0.95
C ASP A 25 6.99 -1.07 1.78
N TYR A 26 6.99 -0.98 3.12
CA TYR A 26 6.76 -2.16 3.99
C TYR A 26 5.33 -2.74 3.91
N GLY A 27 4.31 -1.90 3.77
CA GLY A 27 2.93 -2.36 3.59
C GLY A 27 2.77 -3.20 2.32
N HIS A 28 3.24 -2.65 1.19
CA HIS A 28 3.23 -3.34 -0.10
C HIS A 28 4.07 -4.61 -0.10
N GLU A 29 5.28 -4.56 0.47
CA GLU A 29 6.15 -5.74 0.57
C GLU A 29 5.50 -6.84 1.40
N THR A 30 4.75 -6.48 2.44
CA THR A 30 4.03 -7.47 3.26
C THR A 30 2.86 -8.09 2.50
N VAL A 31 2.07 -7.29 1.77
CA VAL A 31 1.00 -7.81 0.88
C VAL A 31 1.60 -8.79 -0.13
N ALA A 32 2.70 -8.42 -0.77
CA ALA A 32 3.40 -9.26 -1.74
C ALA A 32 3.99 -10.54 -1.11
N ALA A 33 4.56 -10.46 0.10
CA ALA A 33 5.13 -11.61 0.81
C ALA A 33 4.04 -12.59 1.26
N ILE A 34 2.87 -12.09 1.68
CA ILE A 34 1.69 -12.93 1.92
C ILE A 34 1.30 -13.61 0.61
N ALA A 35 1.14 -12.86 -0.48
CA ALA A 35 0.74 -13.43 -1.76
C ALA A 35 1.71 -14.54 -2.23
N TRP A 36 3.01 -14.30 -2.10
CA TRP A 36 4.07 -15.24 -2.44
C TRP A 36 3.96 -16.58 -1.71
N LYS A 37 3.59 -16.57 -0.42
CA LYS A 37 3.38 -17.80 0.36
C LYS A 37 2.16 -18.58 -0.09
N GLN A 38 1.18 -17.91 -0.70
CA GLN A 38 -0.14 -18.47 -1.02
C GLN A 38 -0.29 -18.94 -2.47
N VAL A 39 0.43 -18.34 -3.43
CA VAL A 39 0.40 -18.76 -4.83
C VAL A 39 0.93 -20.20 -5.02
N THR A 40 0.43 -20.87 -6.05
CA THR A 40 0.89 -22.23 -6.41
C THR A 40 2.36 -22.27 -6.83
N PRO A 41 3.05 -23.43 -6.74
CA PRO A 41 4.42 -23.55 -7.24
C PRO A 41 4.58 -23.17 -8.73
N LYS A 42 3.57 -23.45 -9.57
CA LYS A 42 3.57 -23.08 -10.99
C LYS A 42 3.54 -21.57 -11.16
N THR A 43 2.64 -20.89 -10.46
CA THR A 43 2.55 -19.42 -10.46
C THR A 43 3.84 -18.79 -9.95
N ARG A 44 4.45 -19.30 -8.87
CA ARG A 44 5.76 -18.81 -8.38
C ARG A 44 6.83 -18.89 -9.46
N ALA A 45 6.91 -20.01 -10.17
CA ALA A 45 7.88 -20.18 -11.26
C ALA A 45 7.66 -19.18 -12.40
N ALA A 46 6.39 -18.92 -12.77
CA ALA A 46 6.03 -17.94 -13.79
C ALA A 46 6.37 -16.50 -13.37
N ILE A 47 6.05 -16.12 -12.12
CA ILE A 47 6.42 -14.83 -11.53
C ILE A 47 7.93 -14.66 -11.55
N SER A 48 8.69 -15.63 -11.03
CA SER A 48 10.16 -15.58 -11.04
C SER A 48 10.73 -15.47 -12.45
N ALA A 49 10.11 -16.10 -13.46
CA ALA A 49 10.55 -15.99 -14.85
C ALA A 49 10.38 -14.57 -15.40
N LEU A 50 9.26 -13.90 -15.10
CA LEU A 50 9.05 -12.50 -15.47
C LEU A 50 10.02 -11.57 -14.74
N LEU A 51 10.18 -11.71 -13.42
CA LEU A 51 11.03 -10.82 -12.62
C LEU A 51 12.53 -10.90 -13.00
N ARG A 52 13.01 -12.05 -13.49
CA ARG A 52 14.36 -12.18 -14.07
C ARG A 52 14.59 -11.24 -15.26
N GLN A 53 13.52 -10.81 -15.92
CA GLN A 53 13.56 -9.86 -17.03
C GLN A 53 13.46 -8.39 -16.57
N GLY A 54 13.62 -8.10 -15.27
CA GLY A 54 13.48 -6.77 -14.67
C GLY A 54 14.16 -5.61 -15.41
N ARG A 55 15.31 -5.89 -16.06
CA ARG A 55 16.05 -4.90 -16.87
C ARG A 55 15.23 -4.37 -18.05
N LEU A 56 14.27 -5.14 -18.56
CA LEU A 56 13.38 -4.72 -19.64
C LEU A 56 12.51 -3.52 -19.27
N LEU A 57 12.33 -3.17 -17.99
CA LEU A 57 11.59 -1.95 -17.62
C LEU A 57 12.43 -0.67 -17.76
N GLU A 58 13.76 -0.79 -17.84
CA GLU A 58 14.69 0.35 -17.93
C GLU A 58 14.50 1.36 -16.78
N THR A 59 14.24 0.86 -15.56
CA THR A 59 14.09 1.67 -14.34
C THR A 59 15.20 1.31 -13.34
N PRO A 60 16.47 1.68 -13.59
CA PRO A 60 17.61 1.20 -12.81
C PRO A 60 17.56 1.59 -11.32
N THR A 61 16.85 2.68 -10.98
CA THR A 61 16.64 3.16 -9.61
C THR A 61 15.42 2.53 -8.93
N CYS A 62 14.60 1.77 -9.67
CA CYS A 62 13.38 1.12 -9.22
C CYS A 62 13.38 -0.34 -9.70
N PRO A 63 14.09 -1.24 -8.99
CA PRO A 63 14.23 -2.62 -9.41
C PRO A 63 12.92 -3.42 -9.23
N VAL A 64 12.75 -4.49 -10.01
CA VAL A 64 11.65 -5.47 -9.88
C VAL A 64 12.18 -6.91 -9.82
N ASN A 65 13.25 -7.14 -9.06
CA ASN A 65 13.92 -8.46 -9.03
C ASN A 65 13.26 -9.48 -8.08
N THR A 66 12.39 -9.03 -7.18
CA THR A 66 11.53 -9.86 -6.31
C THR A 66 10.09 -9.36 -6.38
N ILE A 67 9.13 -10.14 -5.87
CA ILE A 67 7.72 -9.72 -5.84
C ILE A 67 7.51 -8.55 -4.86
N GLU A 68 8.28 -8.52 -3.76
CA GLU A 68 8.35 -7.41 -2.81
C GLU A 68 8.86 -6.14 -3.50
N HIS A 69 9.92 -6.22 -4.32
CA HIS A 69 10.36 -5.05 -5.08
C HIS A 69 9.38 -4.62 -6.17
N ALA A 70 8.71 -5.58 -6.83
CA ALA A 70 7.63 -5.27 -7.76
C ALA A 70 6.47 -4.54 -7.06
N SER A 71 6.26 -4.81 -5.76
CA SER A 71 5.14 -4.27 -5.00
C SER A 71 5.22 -2.78 -4.69
N TYR A 72 6.40 -2.16 -4.68
CA TYR A 72 6.54 -0.70 -4.52
C TYR A 72 6.97 0.01 -5.83
N TRP A 73 7.20 -0.76 -6.91
CA TRP A 73 7.76 -0.23 -8.16
C TRP A 73 6.95 0.93 -8.73
N ALA A 74 5.62 0.84 -8.72
CA ALA A 74 4.74 1.87 -9.29
C ALA A 74 4.93 3.23 -8.61
N ASP A 75 5.06 3.26 -7.28
CA ASP A 75 5.39 4.49 -6.56
C ASP A 75 6.83 4.94 -6.78
N CYS A 76 7.77 4.01 -6.90
CA CYS A 76 9.17 4.38 -7.18
C CYS A 76 9.32 5.07 -8.54
N VAL A 77 8.56 4.66 -9.56
CA VAL A 77 8.65 5.24 -10.91
C VAL A 77 7.81 6.49 -11.10
N LYS A 78 6.86 6.75 -10.20
CA LYS A 78 5.98 7.93 -10.21
C LYS A 78 6.72 9.26 -10.31
N PRO A 79 7.87 9.50 -9.63
CA PRO A 79 8.64 10.74 -9.77
C PRO A 79 9.42 10.86 -11.10
N LEU A 80 9.50 9.79 -11.91
CA LEU A 80 10.19 9.77 -13.21
C LEU A 80 9.31 10.34 -14.34
N ASN A 81 8.64 11.47 -14.04
CA ASN A 81 7.44 12.03 -14.66
C ASN A 81 7.29 11.88 -16.19
N ASP A 82 8.34 11.99 -16.98
CA ASP A 82 8.24 11.93 -18.45
C ASP A 82 7.80 10.55 -18.97
N ARG A 83 8.06 9.47 -18.22
CA ARG A 83 7.78 8.10 -18.66
C ARG A 83 6.54 7.47 -18.02
N PHE A 84 6.16 7.90 -16.82
CA PHE A 84 5.14 7.20 -16.01
C PHE A 84 4.09 8.10 -15.36
N SER A 85 4.10 9.42 -15.64
CA SER A 85 3.13 10.36 -15.06
C SER A 85 1.67 10.00 -15.32
N TYR A 86 1.37 9.30 -16.42
CA TYR A 86 0.02 8.81 -16.74
C TYR A 86 -0.55 7.88 -15.66
N ALA A 87 0.31 7.21 -14.88
CA ALA A 87 -0.09 6.27 -13.85
C ALA A 87 -0.40 6.94 -12.50
N TYR A 88 -0.20 8.26 -12.35
CA TYR A 88 -0.33 8.92 -11.06
C TYR A 88 -1.72 8.74 -10.42
N SER A 89 -2.79 8.86 -11.22
CA SER A 89 -4.17 8.71 -10.73
C SER A 89 -4.60 7.25 -10.60
N TRP A 90 -3.75 6.29 -10.96
CA TRP A 90 -4.06 4.87 -10.91
C TRP A 90 -3.95 4.29 -9.51
N HIS A 91 -3.35 5.00 -8.56
CA HIS A 91 -3.13 4.51 -7.19
C HIS A 91 -4.35 4.60 -6.28
N TYR A 92 -5.41 5.30 -6.69
CA TYR A 92 -6.55 5.55 -5.81
C TYR A 92 -7.87 5.69 -6.58
N GLN A 93 -8.94 5.83 -5.81
CA GLN A 93 -10.28 6.21 -6.24
C GLN A 93 -10.95 6.97 -5.09
N ASN A 94 -11.32 8.23 -5.34
CA ASN A 94 -11.89 9.10 -4.31
C ASN A 94 -13.41 8.93 -4.29
N VAL A 95 -13.90 7.90 -3.59
CA VAL A 95 -15.34 7.68 -3.38
C VAL A 95 -15.76 8.37 -2.07
N ASP A 96 -16.71 9.30 -2.15
CA ASP A 96 -17.19 10.08 -1.01
C ASP A 96 -17.78 9.17 0.09
N VAL A 97 -17.16 9.16 1.28
CA VAL A 97 -17.58 8.31 2.41
C VAL A 97 -18.91 8.74 3.03
N CYS A 98 -19.46 9.90 2.68
CA CYS A 98 -20.73 10.42 3.20
C CYS A 98 -21.89 10.36 2.23
N LYS A 99 -21.67 9.73 1.07
CA LYS A 99 -22.72 9.41 0.10
C LYS A 99 -22.84 7.89 -0.07
N PRO A 100 -23.88 7.39 -0.73
CA PRO A 100 -23.87 6.00 -1.20
C PRO A 100 -22.64 5.73 -2.06
N PHE A 101 -22.07 4.53 -1.95
CA PHE A 101 -20.91 4.13 -2.75
C PHE A 101 -21.20 4.24 -4.25
N ASP A 102 -20.37 5.03 -4.94
CA ASP A 102 -20.43 5.24 -6.39
C ASP A 102 -19.01 5.18 -6.98
N LEU A 103 -18.60 3.98 -7.39
CA LEU A 103 -17.30 3.77 -8.04
C LEU A 103 -17.23 4.43 -9.41
N LYS A 104 -18.35 4.50 -10.14
CA LYS A 104 -18.38 4.99 -11.51
C LYS A 104 -17.98 6.47 -11.57
N ALA A 105 -18.44 7.27 -10.61
CA ALA A 105 -18.04 8.67 -10.50
C ALA A 105 -16.56 8.83 -10.18
N ALA A 106 -16.00 7.97 -9.32
CA ALA A 106 -14.59 8.01 -8.90
C ALA A 106 -13.62 7.41 -9.93
N CYS A 107 -14.10 6.58 -10.86
CA CYS A 107 -13.29 5.86 -11.83
C CYS A 107 -13.57 6.26 -13.29
N LYS A 108 -13.51 7.57 -13.56
CA LYS A 108 -13.72 8.08 -14.92
C LYS A 108 -12.61 7.59 -15.86
N ASP A 109 -13.00 7.15 -17.06
CA ASP A 109 -12.10 6.70 -18.14
C ASP A 109 -11.16 5.54 -17.73
N GLY A 110 -11.48 4.81 -16.66
CA GLY A 110 -10.65 3.73 -16.12
C GLY A 110 -9.40 4.22 -15.39
N ASN A 111 -9.27 5.52 -15.11
CA ASN A 111 -8.12 6.11 -14.43
C ASN A 111 -8.24 6.02 -12.91
N CYS A 112 -8.40 4.81 -12.39
CA CYS A 112 -8.46 4.52 -10.96
C CYS A 112 -7.90 3.13 -10.64
N VAL A 113 -7.60 2.89 -9.37
CA VAL A 113 -6.96 1.66 -8.89
C VAL A 113 -7.71 0.38 -9.24
N SER A 114 -9.04 0.33 -9.07
CA SER A 114 -9.82 -0.87 -9.37
C SER A 114 -9.80 -1.25 -10.85
N ALA A 115 -9.94 -0.28 -11.75
CA ALA A 115 -9.85 -0.52 -13.19
C ALA A 115 -8.45 -0.98 -13.62
N GLN A 116 -7.40 -0.44 -13.00
CA GLN A 116 -6.03 -0.84 -13.32
C GLN A 116 -5.68 -2.22 -12.77
N ILE A 117 -6.24 -2.66 -11.65
CA ILE A 117 -6.13 -4.05 -11.18
C ILE A 117 -6.65 -5.01 -12.25
N GLU A 118 -7.88 -4.79 -12.75
CA GLU A 118 -8.47 -5.67 -13.77
C GLU A 118 -7.70 -5.64 -15.09
N ARG A 119 -7.27 -4.45 -15.53
CA ARG A 119 -6.50 -4.28 -16.76
C ARG A 119 -5.18 -5.04 -16.69
N ASN A 120 -4.43 -4.87 -15.60
CA ASN A 120 -3.11 -5.48 -15.45
C ASN A 120 -3.21 -7.00 -15.24
N ALA A 121 -4.26 -7.50 -14.59
CA ALA A 121 -4.53 -8.94 -14.56
C ALA A 121 -4.74 -9.54 -15.96
N LYS A 122 -5.52 -8.86 -16.82
CA LYS A 122 -5.74 -9.30 -18.21
C LYS A 122 -4.45 -9.26 -19.04
N LEU A 123 -3.68 -8.18 -18.94
CA LEU A 123 -2.38 -8.04 -19.64
C LEU A 123 -1.37 -9.09 -19.18
N LEU A 124 -1.35 -9.41 -17.88
CA LEU A 124 -0.46 -10.43 -17.33
C LEU A 124 -0.79 -11.84 -17.85
N ALA A 125 -2.09 -12.14 -17.98
CA ALA A 125 -2.59 -13.44 -18.44
C ALA A 125 -2.37 -13.68 -19.95
N ASP A 126 -2.41 -12.62 -20.75
CA ASP A 126 -2.26 -12.72 -22.20
C ASP A 126 -0.80 -12.98 -22.60
N LYS A 127 -0.53 -14.18 -23.14
CA LYS A 127 0.81 -14.59 -23.58
C LYS A 127 1.25 -13.96 -24.92
N THR A 128 0.34 -13.32 -25.65
CA THR A 128 0.65 -12.59 -26.88
C THR A 128 1.21 -11.19 -26.61
N VAL A 129 0.95 -10.66 -25.40
CA VAL A 129 1.51 -9.39 -24.94
C VAL A 129 3.03 -9.52 -24.77
N PRO A 130 3.84 -8.52 -25.22
CA PRO A 130 5.28 -8.54 -25.06
C PRO A 130 5.73 -8.73 -23.61
N VAL A 131 6.84 -9.45 -23.39
CA VAL A 131 7.34 -9.78 -22.04
C VAL A 131 7.54 -8.54 -21.16
N ARG A 132 8.02 -7.43 -21.73
CA ARG A 132 8.15 -6.14 -21.02
C ARG A 132 6.82 -5.65 -20.46
N GLU A 133 5.77 -5.69 -21.26
CA GLU A 133 4.43 -5.22 -20.87
C GLU A 133 3.78 -6.16 -19.86
N ARG A 134 3.98 -7.48 -20.00
CA ARG A 134 3.53 -8.46 -18.99
C ARG A 134 4.25 -8.28 -17.66
N LEU A 135 5.55 -7.97 -17.68
CA LEU A 135 6.32 -7.67 -16.48
C LEU A 135 5.86 -6.36 -15.82
N MET A 136 5.58 -5.33 -16.62
CA MET A 136 5.01 -4.08 -16.11
C MET A 136 3.62 -4.32 -15.49
N ALA A 137 2.79 -5.14 -16.16
CA ALA A 137 1.48 -5.53 -15.66
C ALA A 137 1.57 -6.33 -14.35
N LEU A 138 2.55 -7.22 -14.19
CA LEU A 138 2.83 -7.88 -12.92
C LEU A 138 3.13 -6.85 -11.82
N ALA A 139 4.04 -5.91 -12.06
CA ALA A 139 4.42 -4.90 -11.07
C ALA A 139 3.22 -4.02 -10.65
N PHE A 140 2.45 -3.53 -11.63
CA PHE A 140 1.23 -2.76 -11.36
C PHE A 140 0.17 -3.57 -10.64
N LEU A 141 -0.08 -4.83 -11.03
CA LEU A 141 -1.06 -5.68 -10.36
C LEU A 141 -0.71 -5.91 -8.88
N VAL A 142 0.56 -6.22 -8.60
CA VAL A 142 1.06 -6.42 -7.23
C VAL A 142 0.88 -5.15 -6.40
N HIS A 143 1.30 -4.00 -6.94
CA HIS A 143 1.20 -2.71 -6.25
C HIS A 143 -0.25 -2.28 -6.01
N PHE A 144 -1.05 -2.19 -7.08
CA PHE A 144 -2.41 -1.66 -7.01
C PHE A 144 -3.36 -2.55 -6.19
N THR A 145 -3.11 -3.86 -6.12
CA THR A 145 -3.87 -4.70 -5.19
C THR A 145 -3.57 -4.32 -3.74
N GLY A 146 -2.34 -3.90 -3.41
CA GLY A 146 -2.00 -3.31 -2.11
C GLY A 146 -2.71 -1.97 -1.89
N ASP A 147 -2.63 -1.04 -2.86
CA ASP A 147 -3.28 0.28 -2.80
C ASP A 147 -4.77 0.16 -2.53
N LEU A 148 -5.49 -0.68 -3.28
CA LEU A 148 -6.93 -0.82 -3.09
C LEU A 148 -7.31 -1.29 -1.67
N HIS A 149 -6.41 -2.00 -0.99
CA HIS A 149 -6.60 -2.45 0.39
C HIS A 149 -6.16 -1.44 1.45
N MET A 150 -5.59 -0.31 1.03
CA MET A 150 -5.42 0.86 1.86
C MET A 150 -6.76 1.62 1.87
N PRO A 151 -7.48 1.74 3.00
CA PRO A 151 -8.85 2.26 2.99
C PRO A 151 -8.99 3.69 2.43
N LEU A 152 -8.04 4.58 2.70
CA LEU A 152 -8.03 5.96 2.20
C LEU A 152 -7.64 6.09 0.72
N HIS A 153 -7.21 5.01 0.06
CA HIS A 153 -7.09 4.97 -1.40
C HIS A 153 -8.45 4.64 -2.06
N ALA A 154 -9.43 4.15 -1.30
CA ALA A 154 -10.78 3.83 -1.78
C ALA A 154 -11.88 4.76 -1.26
N GLY A 155 -11.64 5.47 -0.16
CA GLY A 155 -12.58 6.40 0.47
C GLY A 155 -12.00 7.79 0.65
N ASP A 156 -12.81 8.80 0.34
CA ASP A 156 -12.44 10.22 0.42
C ASP A 156 -13.54 11.03 1.11
N ARG A 157 -13.16 12.15 1.72
CA ARG A 157 -14.08 13.12 2.35
C ARG A 157 -13.91 14.53 1.76
N GLY A 158 -13.56 14.64 0.47
CA GLY A 158 -13.15 15.89 -0.15
C GLY A 158 -11.77 16.37 0.32
N ASP A 159 -10.98 15.47 0.90
CA ASP A 159 -9.72 15.74 1.58
C ASP A 159 -8.53 15.01 0.94
N LEU A 160 -8.73 14.46 -0.26
CA LEU A 160 -7.76 13.69 -1.02
C LEU A 160 -7.34 12.41 -0.28
N GLY A 161 -8.33 11.64 0.19
CA GLY A 161 -8.12 10.42 0.95
C GLY A 161 -7.36 10.69 2.25
N GLY A 162 -7.75 11.72 3.00
CA GLY A 162 -7.12 12.09 4.27
C GLY A 162 -5.79 12.85 4.16
N ASN A 163 -5.27 13.12 2.96
CA ASN A 163 -4.02 13.89 2.79
C ASN A 163 -4.14 15.33 3.30
N ARG A 164 -5.34 15.93 3.26
CA ARG A 164 -5.61 17.28 3.78
C ARG A 164 -5.99 17.30 5.26
N VAL A 165 -6.09 16.15 5.92
CA VAL A 165 -6.41 16.05 7.34
C VAL A 165 -5.13 16.03 8.14
N LYS A 166 -4.75 17.16 8.77
CA LYS A 166 -3.62 17.18 9.71
C LYS A 166 -3.91 16.23 10.86
N ALA A 167 -3.01 15.28 11.12
CA ALA A 167 -3.22 14.24 12.11
C ALA A 167 -1.98 13.99 12.97
N GLY A 168 -2.15 13.63 14.24
CA GLY A 168 -1.10 13.19 15.16
C GLY A 168 -1.22 11.69 15.45
N TYR A 169 -0.08 11.02 15.69
CA TYR A 169 0.00 9.59 16.00
C TYR A 169 0.53 9.38 17.42
N GLY A 170 -0.39 9.22 18.38
CA GLY A 170 -0.06 9.22 19.81
C GLY A 170 0.60 10.55 20.19
N ASP A 171 1.74 10.47 20.88
CA ASP A 171 2.55 11.64 21.24
C ASP A 171 3.45 12.14 20.09
N ALA A 172 3.57 11.36 19.00
CA ALA A 172 4.36 11.74 17.84
C ALA A 172 3.55 12.67 16.93
N VAL A 173 3.98 13.94 16.86
CA VAL A 173 3.33 14.97 16.04
C VAL A 173 4.37 15.78 15.30
N THR A 174 4.22 15.91 13.98
CA THR A 174 5.02 16.80 13.14
C THR A 174 4.13 17.60 12.20
N GLU A 175 4.62 18.75 11.71
CA GLU A 175 3.86 19.61 10.79
C GLU A 175 3.43 18.90 9.50
N ARG A 176 4.23 17.93 9.03
CA ARG A 176 3.95 17.19 7.78
C ARG A 176 3.01 15.99 7.95
N MET A 177 2.71 15.59 9.18
CA MET A 177 1.90 14.40 9.43
C MET A 177 0.42 14.66 9.12
N ASN A 178 -0.18 13.78 8.32
CA ASN A 178 -1.59 13.79 7.93
C ASN A 178 -2.20 12.39 8.09
N LEU A 179 -3.54 12.30 8.03
CA LEU A 179 -4.25 11.05 8.30
C LEU A 179 -3.86 9.93 7.32
N HIS A 180 -3.70 10.27 6.05
CA HIS A 180 -3.24 9.34 5.00
C HIS A 180 -1.88 8.75 5.35
N GLY A 181 -0.88 9.59 5.57
CA GLY A 181 0.48 9.17 5.90
C GLY A 181 0.62 8.50 7.26
N ILE A 182 -0.38 8.55 8.15
CA ILE A 182 -0.40 7.70 9.35
C ILE A 182 -0.83 6.27 8.99
N TRP A 183 -1.88 6.14 8.18
CA TRP A 183 -2.42 4.84 7.77
C TRP A 183 -1.58 4.13 6.71
N ASP A 184 -0.96 4.87 5.79
CA ASP A 184 0.01 4.34 4.81
C ASP A 184 1.37 4.11 5.44
N GLY A 185 1.48 4.30 6.76
CA GLY A 185 2.67 4.77 7.45
C GLY A 185 2.86 4.16 8.84
N TYR A 186 3.03 5.06 9.80
CA TYR A 186 3.28 4.77 11.21
C TYR A 186 2.35 3.73 11.86
N LEU A 187 1.03 3.88 11.68
CA LEU A 187 0.05 2.95 12.26
C LEU A 187 0.26 1.55 11.75
N ALA A 188 0.57 1.50 10.47
CA ALA A 188 0.60 0.28 9.75
C ALA A 188 1.89 -0.47 10.13
N GLU A 189 3.00 0.24 10.40
CA GLU A 189 4.26 -0.37 10.88
C GLU A 189 4.06 -1.11 12.15
N ARG A 190 3.42 -0.42 13.07
CA ARG A 190 3.01 -1.01 14.32
C ARG A 190 2.11 -2.20 14.07
N ALA A 191 1.09 -2.09 13.23
CA ALA A 191 0.14 -3.17 13.02
C ALA A 191 0.79 -4.43 12.44
N ILE A 192 1.61 -4.31 11.39
CA ILE A 192 2.26 -5.46 10.75
C ILE A 192 3.34 -6.07 11.67
N SER A 193 4.15 -5.25 12.33
CA SER A 193 5.23 -5.71 13.22
C SER A 193 4.72 -6.29 14.55
N THR A 194 3.46 -6.03 14.93
CA THR A 194 2.84 -6.61 16.13
C THR A 194 2.77 -8.14 16.00
N PRO A 195 3.36 -8.92 16.93
CA PRO A 195 3.27 -10.37 16.91
C PRO A 195 1.83 -10.87 17.10
N PRO A 196 1.46 -12.03 16.53
CA PRO A 196 2.27 -12.89 15.65
C PRO A 196 2.42 -12.32 14.23
N SER A 197 3.37 -12.82 13.44
CA SER A 197 3.51 -12.41 12.03
C SER A 197 2.27 -12.79 11.20
N ILE A 198 1.79 -11.87 10.34
CA ILE A 198 0.79 -12.15 9.30
C ILE A 198 1.38 -12.75 8.03
N VAL A 199 2.70 -12.73 7.86
CA VAL A 199 3.36 -13.36 6.70
C VAL A 199 3.49 -14.86 6.96
N ARG A 200 2.40 -15.59 6.73
CA ARG A 200 2.28 -17.02 6.97
C ARG A 200 1.50 -17.73 5.86
N VAL A 201 1.45 -19.06 5.94
CA VAL A 201 0.53 -19.84 5.13
C VAL A 201 -0.85 -19.81 5.80
N TYR A 202 -1.86 -19.35 5.05
CA TYR A 202 -3.26 -19.37 5.46
C TYR A 202 -3.97 -20.65 5.01
N SER A 203 -4.94 -21.12 5.80
CA SER A 203 -5.74 -22.30 5.49
C SER A 203 -6.62 -22.09 4.25
N ALA A 204 -7.24 -23.17 3.76
CA ALA A 204 -8.21 -23.06 2.67
C ALA A 204 -9.45 -22.25 3.11
N GLU A 205 -9.94 -22.42 4.34
CA GLU A 205 -11.08 -21.65 4.85
C GLU A 205 -10.74 -20.17 4.98
N GLU A 206 -9.57 -19.84 5.54
CA GLU A 206 -9.12 -18.45 5.67
C GLU A 206 -9.01 -17.75 4.30
N ARG A 207 -8.42 -18.45 3.32
CA ARG A 207 -8.33 -17.94 1.95
C ARG A 207 -9.69 -17.77 1.29
N ALA A 208 -10.63 -18.68 1.49
CA ALA A 208 -11.98 -18.56 0.95
C ALA A 208 -12.74 -17.37 1.59
N ALA A 209 -12.60 -17.18 2.90
CA ALA A 209 -13.26 -16.11 3.63
C ALA A 209 -12.75 -14.72 3.25
N MET A 210 -11.42 -14.56 3.09
CA MET A 210 -10.80 -13.26 2.80
C MET A 210 -10.62 -12.99 1.30
N GLY A 211 -10.49 -14.04 0.50
CA GLY A 211 -10.13 -13.96 -0.92
C GLY A 211 -11.32 -13.88 -1.87
N SER A 212 -12.56 -13.87 -1.41
CA SER A 212 -13.76 -13.82 -2.27
C SER A 212 -14.08 -12.38 -2.76
N GLY A 213 -15.01 -12.27 -3.71
CA GLY A 213 -15.47 -10.98 -4.26
C GLY A 213 -14.73 -10.55 -5.54
N SER A 214 -15.35 -9.59 -6.22
CA SER A 214 -14.81 -8.84 -7.36
C SER A 214 -13.98 -7.64 -6.88
N VAL A 215 -13.26 -6.99 -7.80
CA VAL A 215 -12.50 -5.77 -7.49
C VAL A 215 -13.43 -4.62 -7.05
N GLU A 216 -14.66 -4.57 -7.56
CA GLU A 216 -15.68 -3.62 -7.07
C GLU A 216 -16.13 -3.95 -5.64
N ASP A 217 -16.28 -5.22 -5.29
CA ASP A 217 -16.61 -5.61 -3.91
C ASP A 217 -15.51 -5.19 -2.94
N TRP A 218 -14.24 -5.37 -3.32
CA TRP A 218 -13.09 -4.94 -2.53
C TRP A 218 -13.01 -3.42 -2.41
N SER A 219 -13.37 -2.71 -3.48
CA SER A 219 -13.51 -1.25 -3.47
C SER A 219 -14.55 -0.77 -2.48
N ARG A 220 -15.73 -1.40 -2.48
CA ARG A 220 -16.82 -1.09 -1.57
C ARG A 220 -16.46 -1.43 -0.12
N GLU A 221 -15.80 -2.56 0.10
CA GLU A 221 -15.29 -2.97 1.41
C GLU A 221 -14.29 -1.95 1.97
N ASN A 222 -13.30 -1.53 1.19
CA ASN A 222 -12.30 -0.56 1.64
C ASN A 222 -12.88 0.85 1.84
N TRP A 223 -13.82 1.25 0.99
CA TRP A 223 -14.60 2.48 1.19
C TRP A 223 -15.39 2.43 2.52
N GLN A 224 -15.99 1.29 2.86
CA GLN A 224 -16.69 1.11 4.13
C GLN A 224 -15.72 1.15 5.32
N VAL A 225 -14.55 0.51 5.22
CA VAL A 225 -13.50 0.60 6.25
C VAL A 225 -13.02 2.05 6.42
N ALA A 226 -12.85 2.80 5.33
CA ALA A 226 -12.50 4.21 5.38
C ALA A 226 -13.55 5.00 6.18
N ARG A 227 -14.83 4.79 5.89
CA ARG A 227 -15.95 5.42 6.60
C ARG A 227 -16.00 5.01 8.08
N GLU A 228 -16.16 3.72 8.35
CA GLU A 228 -16.55 3.21 9.67
C GLU A 228 -15.37 3.04 10.63
N THR A 229 -14.16 2.94 10.11
CA THR A 229 -12.95 2.77 10.91
C THR A 229 -12.06 4.01 10.86
N VAL A 230 -11.64 4.44 9.68
CA VAL A 230 -10.64 5.52 9.55
C VAL A 230 -11.22 6.87 9.98
N TYR A 231 -12.25 7.34 9.29
CA TYR A 231 -12.85 8.65 9.55
C TYR A 231 -13.62 8.67 10.87
N ALA A 232 -14.32 7.58 11.22
CA ALA A 232 -14.99 7.49 12.52
C ALA A 232 -13.99 7.60 13.69
N SER A 233 -12.81 6.97 13.60
CA SER A 233 -11.78 7.12 14.64
C SER A 233 -11.17 8.53 14.67
N ALA A 234 -10.98 9.15 13.50
CA ALA A 234 -10.41 10.49 13.41
C ALA A 234 -11.37 11.62 13.88
N TYR A 235 -12.68 11.40 13.78
CA TYR A 235 -13.71 12.41 14.06
C TYR A 235 -14.65 12.06 15.23
N GLY A 236 -14.17 11.25 16.17
CA GLY A 236 -14.89 11.01 17.42
C GLY A 236 -16.20 10.21 17.26
N GLY A 237 -16.26 9.34 16.26
CA GLY A 237 -17.35 8.39 16.02
C GLY A 237 -18.28 8.76 14.86
N ASP A 238 -18.34 10.03 14.47
CA ASP A 238 -19.13 10.46 13.31
C ASP A 238 -18.22 10.74 12.10
N PRO A 239 -18.09 9.79 11.15
CA PRO A 239 -17.27 10.00 9.95
C PRO A 239 -17.81 11.10 9.03
N CYS A 240 -19.07 11.50 9.22
CA CYS A 240 -19.74 12.53 8.47
C CYS A 240 -19.95 13.85 9.22
N GLY A 241 -19.46 13.93 10.45
CA GLY A 241 -19.61 15.09 11.34
C GLY A 241 -18.70 16.28 11.00
N PRO A 242 -18.81 17.40 11.74
CA PRO A 242 -18.00 18.59 11.49
C PRO A 242 -16.50 18.28 11.47
N VAL A 243 -15.78 18.79 10.47
CA VAL A 243 -14.32 18.65 10.40
C VAL A 243 -13.72 19.46 11.55
N PRO A 244 -12.92 18.85 12.44
CA PRO A 244 -12.29 19.57 13.54
C PRO A 244 -11.44 20.74 13.02
N GLY A 245 -11.59 21.92 13.61
CA GLY A 245 -10.76 23.08 13.32
C GLY A 245 -9.36 22.88 13.92
N GLY A 246 -8.51 22.10 13.24
CA GLY A 246 -7.15 21.83 13.71
C GLY A 246 -6.65 20.43 13.34
N ARG A 247 -5.71 19.93 14.16
CA ARG A 247 -5.14 18.59 14.01
C ARG A 247 -6.02 17.58 14.73
N VAL A 248 -6.38 16.49 14.07
CA VAL A 248 -6.96 15.32 14.74
C VAL A 248 -5.86 14.51 15.42
N THR A 249 -6.15 13.87 16.54
CA THR A 249 -5.16 13.03 17.24
C THR A 249 -5.70 11.62 17.34
N LEU A 250 -4.97 10.65 16.80
CA LEU A 250 -5.19 9.23 17.09
C LEU A 250 -4.42 8.91 18.36
N ASP A 251 -5.11 8.87 19.50
CA ASP A 251 -4.47 8.54 20.78
C ASP A 251 -4.03 7.06 20.84
N ASN A 252 -3.23 6.70 21.84
CA ASN A 252 -2.70 5.34 21.96
C ASN A 252 -3.80 4.27 22.08
N THR A 253 -4.94 4.59 22.69
CA THR A 253 -6.10 3.69 22.78
C THR A 253 -6.75 3.46 21.42
N THR A 254 -6.85 4.51 20.61
CA THR A 254 -7.37 4.46 19.24
C THR A 254 -6.41 3.69 18.34
N ILE A 255 -5.12 3.99 18.40
CA ILE A 255 -4.07 3.27 17.65
C ILE A 255 -4.14 1.77 17.90
N GLU A 256 -4.25 1.35 19.17
CA GLU A 256 -4.34 -0.07 19.52
C GLU A 256 -5.56 -0.75 18.90
N LYS A 257 -6.73 -0.08 18.91
CA LYS A 257 -7.95 -0.59 18.26
C LYS A 257 -7.83 -0.68 16.74
N LEU A 258 -7.01 0.16 16.13
CA LEU A 258 -6.80 0.20 14.68
C LEU A 258 -5.83 -0.86 14.15
N ILE A 259 -5.04 -1.50 15.01
CA ILE A 259 -4.09 -2.56 14.62
C ILE A 259 -4.80 -3.70 13.88
N ARG A 260 -5.88 -4.24 14.45
CA ARG A 260 -6.56 -5.39 13.86
C ARG A 260 -7.25 -5.07 12.53
N PRO A 261 -8.03 -3.99 12.41
CA PRO A 261 -8.60 -3.57 11.12
C PRO A 261 -7.54 -3.39 10.03
N LEU A 262 -6.42 -2.74 10.34
CA LEU A 262 -5.36 -2.53 9.35
C LEU A 262 -4.74 -3.86 8.90
N ARG A 263 -4.38 -4.73 9.86
CA ARG A 263 -3.83 -6.06 9.53
C ARG A 263 -4.78 -6.83 8.64
N LEU A 264 -6.08 -6.83 8.94
CA LEU A 264 -7.06 -7.55 8.13
C LEU A 264 -7.04 -7.10 6.66
N GLN A 265 -6.85 -5.80 6.40
CA GLN A 265 -6.75 -5.31 5.02
C GLN A 265 -5.46 -5.77 4.32
N VAL A 266 -4.34 -5.81 5.03
CA VAL A 266 -3.07 -6.36 4.50
C VAL A 266 -3.20 -7.86 4.20
N GLU A 267 -3.83 -8.63 5.11
CA GLU A 267 -4.10 -10.05 4.93
C GLU A 267 -5.00 -10.30 3.72
N ARG A 268 -6.10 -9.55 3.60
CA ARG A 268 -7.02 -9.60 2.44
C ARG A 268 -6.30 -9.24 1.16
N GLY A 269 -5.51 -8.17 1.14
CA GLY A 269 -4.74 -7.74 -0.02
C GLY A 269 -3.81 -8.84 -0.52
N GLY A 270 -3.04 -9.46 0.38
CA GLY A 270 -2.12 -10.54 0.00
C GLY A 270 -2.84 -11.80 -0.49
N ILE A 271 -3.96 -12.18 0.14
CA ILE A 271 -4.74 -13.36 -0.26
C ILE A 271 -5.43 -13.13 -1.61
N ARG A 272 -6.02 -11.95 -1.83
CA ARG A 272 -6.69 -11.58 -3.08
C ARG A 272 -5.67 -11.45 -4.22
N LEU A 273 -4.50 -10.86 -3.96
CA LEU A 273 -3.40 -10.82 -4.91
C LEU A 273 -2.94 -12.23 -5.30
N ALA A 274 -2.78 -13.15 -4.35
CA ALA A 274 -2.42 -14.53 -4.67
C ALA A 274 -3.46 -15.20 -5.59
N ARG A 275 -4.75 -15.01 -5.32
CA ARG A 275 -5.84 -15.50 -6.17
C ARG A 275 -5.71 -14.99 -7.60
N MET A 276 -5.54 -13.67 -7.76
CA MET A 276 -5.41 -13.04 -9.08
C MET A 276 -4.15 -13.50 -9.84
N LEU A 277 -3.03 -13.70 -9.13
CA LEU A 277 -1.79 -14.20 -9.73
C LEU A 277 -1.95 -15.66 -10.19
N ASP A 278 -2.60 -16.51 -9.39
CA ASP A 278 -2.91 -17.89 -9.79
C ASP A 278 -3.88 -17.93 -10.97
N GLU A 279 -4.90 -17.06 -11.02
CA GLU A 279 -5.81 -16.95 -12.16
C GLU A 279 -5.08 -16.50 -13.44
N ALA A 280 -4.12 -15.58 -13.34
CA ALA A 280 -3.42 -15.02 -14.50
C ALA A 280 -2.27 -15.91 -15.02
N LEU A 281 -1.57 -16.63 -14.13
CA LEU A 281 -0.32 -17.33 -14.46
C LEU A 281 -0.35 -18.84 -14.22
N GLY A 282 -1.42 -19.35 -13.61
CA GLY A 282 -1.60 -20.75 -13.20
C GLY A 282 -1.90 -21.74 -14.31
#